data_AF-A0A8C8HRD9-F1
#
_entry.id   AF-A0A8C8HRD9-F1
#
_cell.length_a   1.000
_cell.length_b   1.000
_cell.length_c   1.000
_cell.angle_alpha   90.00
_cell.angle_beta   90.00
_cell.angle_gamma   90.00
#
_symmetry.space_group_name_H-M   'P 1'
#
loop_
_entity.id
_entity.type
_entity.pdbx_description
1 polymer ?
#
loop_
_entity_poly.entity_id
_entity_poly.type
_entity_poly.pdbx_seq_one_letter_code
_entity_poly.pdbx_strand_id
1 'polypeptide(L)'
;MPQKLKLHKSSHYIELGSYQYWPVLVPRGIRLYTFEQIPLFLKENPYITDGYRAHLTSKLCLKSIFVLSNETVNIWTHLLGFLLFFLLGVNDMSTVLPASGANREDYVIYCIGLFCFQVCMLCSVGYHLFSCHRSEKTCHRWLALDYAGISVGILGCYIPGVFYAFYCNIFWRQVYLVIVLALILAIFSAQIHPHYHSKEWQHLRTVIFCSVAGYGVIPAVHWVWLNGGFSSAVVQVKLQKCYTIITKMKCIQRFINTNITMPENVLHRSEVFLTVLQLFLPRVIVMYLIAGAAFLFYISKIPERCFPGQLNYLGASHQVWHVLVVFMFYWWHQTAVYIMNFRHNQPCPPLYTNSG
;
A
#
# COMPACT_ATOMS: atom_id res chain seq x y z
N MET A 1 35.11 65.61 21.18
CA MET A 1 34.88 64.49 20.25
C MET A 1 34.73 63.22 21.05
N PRO A 2 33.65 62.45 20.83
CA PRO A 2 33.81 61.00 20.73
C PRO A 2 33.12 60.43 19.47
N GLN A 3 33.74 59.39 18.93
CA GLN A 3 33.39 58.66 17.71
C GLN A 3 31.98 58.03 17.77
N LYS A 4 31.16 58.27 16.74
CA LYS A 4 29.96 57.48 16.44
C LYS A 4 30.36 56.14 15.83
N LEU A 5 30.11 55.04 16.54
CA LEU A 5 30.11 53.70 15.96
C LEU A 5 28.95 53.59 14.96
N LYS A 6 29.25 53.43 13.67
CA LYS A 6 28.24 53.17 12.63
C LYS A 6 27.72 51.75 12.78
N LEU A 7 26.54 51.59 13.36
CA LEU A 7 25.80 50.33 13.35
C LEU A 7 25.14 50.15 11.98
N HIS A 8 25.65 49.20 11.19
CA HIS A 8 25.09 48.84 9.89
C HIS A 8 23.73 48.16 10.09
N LYS A 9 22.64 48.79 9.60
CA LYS A 9 21.32 48.18 9.46
C LYS A 9 21.36 47.11 8.36
N SER A 10 20.81 45.92 8.65
CA SER A 10 19.78 45.26 7.82
C SER A 10 19.67 43.76 8.15
N SER A 11 18.76 43.43 9.06
CA SER A 11 17.99 42.17 9.06
C SER A 11 16.83 42.40 10.04
N HIS A 12 15.65 42.62 9.49
CA HIS A 12 14.44 42.77 10.29
C HIS A 12 14.07 41.39 10.85
N TYR A 13 14.14 41.24 12.18
CA TYR A 13 13.71 40.06 12.93
C TYR A 13 12.38 40.36 13.62
N ILE A 14 11.48 39.37 13.65
CA ILE A 14 10.23 39.44 14.41
C ILE A 14 10.39 38.49 15.60
N GLU A 15 10.51 39.06 16.80
CA GLU A 15 10.39 38.31 18.05
C GLU A 15 8.91 37.97 18.27
N LEU A 16 8.57 36.68 18.18
CA LEU A 16 7.28 36.20 18.67
C LEU A 16 7.49 35.69 20.10
N GLY A 17 6.89 36.41 21.05
CA GLY A 17 7.05 36.21 22.48
C GLY A 17 6.72 34.80 22.98
N SER A 18 7.46 34.44 24.02
CA SER A 18 7.24 33.40 25.04
C SER A 18 6.99 31.96 24.56
N TYR A 19 8.07 31.27 24.21
CA TYR A 19 8.32 29.92 24.73
C TYR A 19 9.74 29.87 25.30
N GLN A 20 9.80 29.56 26.59
CA GLN A 20 11.00 29.59 27.42
C GLN A 20 11.97 28.49 26.95
N TYR A 21 13.22 28.88 26.66
CA TYR A 21 14.38 28.10 26.19
C TYR A 21 14.41 27.69 24.70
N TRP A 22 14.71 28.68 23.84
CA TRP A 22 15.80 28.71 22.84
C TRP A 22 15.48 29.82 21.82
N PRO A 23 16.32 30.85 21.62
CA PRO A 23 16.10 31.83 20.56
C PRO A 23 16.34 31.14 19.22
N VAL A 24 15.28 30.59 18.62
CA VAL A 24 15.33 30.11 17.24
C VAL A 24 15.39 31.33 16.35
N LEU A 25 16.61 31.79 16.09
CA LEU A 25 16.91 32.71 15.00
C LEU A 25 16.45 32.03 13.71
N VAL A 26 15.28 32.41 13.19
CA VAL A 26 14.75 31.86 11.93
C VAL A 26 15.44 32.61 10.79
N PRO A 27 16.34 31.97 10.01
CA PRO A 27 16.85 32.57 8.79
C PRO A 27 15.68 32.78 7.81
N ARG A 28 15.82 33.62 6.79
CA ARG A 28 14.77 33.80 5.74
C ARG A 28 14.43 32.51 4.94
N GLY A 29 15.01 31.36 5.28
CA GLY A 29 14.79 30.04 4.70
C GLY A 29 14.52 28.96 5.76
N ILE A 30 14.02 27.81 5.31
CA ILE A 30 13.74 26.65 6.17
C ILE A 30 15.07 26.01 6.56
N ARG A 31 15.39 26.03 7.86
CA ARG A 31 16.60 25.42 8.41
C ARG A 31 16.40 23.90 8.56
N LEU A 32 17.43 23.13 8.22
CA LEU A 32 17.51 21.70 8.50
C LEU A 32 18.31 21.46 9.79
N TYR A 33 17.96 20.38 10.48
CA TYR A 33 18.48 20.02 11.79
C TYR A 33 19.10 18.63 11.75
N THR A 34 20.11 18.42 12.60
CA THR A 34 20.67 17.09 12.84
C THR A 34 19.78 16.28 13.80
N PHE A 35 19.96 14.96 13.84
CA PHE A 35 19.23 14.06 14.73
C PHE A 35 19.32 14.47 16.21
N GLU A 36 20.42 15.11 16.64
CA GLU A 36 20.55 15.55 18.02
C GLU A 36 19.78 16.83 18.35
N GLN A 37 19.52 17.65 17.34
CA GLN A 37 18.87 18.96 17.50
C GLN A 37 17.35 18.91 17.44
N ILE A 38 16.76 17.78 16.99
CA ILE A 38 15.31 17.65 16.87
C ILE A 38 14.63 17.26 18.18
N PRO A 39 13.34 17.62 18.37
CA PRO A 39 12.52 17.17 19.49
C PRO A 39 12.43 15.64 19.61
N LEU A 40 12.27 15.15 20.85
CA LEU A 40 12.21 13.71 21.16
C LEU A 40 11.11 12.95 20.39
N PHE A 41 9.98 13.59 20.12
CA PHE A 41 8.87 12.99 19.37
C PHE A 41 9.21 12.74 17.89
N LEU A 42 10.22 13.41 17.32
CA LEU A 42 10.72 13.17 15.94
C LEU A 42 11.91 12.19 15.89
N LYS A 43 12.53 11.89 17.03
CA LYS A 43 13.66 10.95 17.10
C LYS A 43 13.17 9.50 16.99
N GLU A 44 12.96 9.03 15.76
CA GLU A 44 12.54 7.64 15.48
C GLU A 44 13.68 6.75 15.00
N ASN A 45 14.40 7.19 13.96
CA ASN A 45 15.44 6.41 13.31
C ASN A 45 16.83 7.02 13.57
N PRO A 46 17.67 6.46 14.47
CA PRO A 46 18.98 7.03 14.82
C PRO A 46 20.01 6.92 13.69
N TYR A 47 19.74 6.14 12.65
CA TYR A 47 20.66 5.98 11.51
C TYR A 47 20.56 7.12 10.49
N ILE A 48 19.48 7.91 10.55
CA ILE A 48 19.32 9.14 9.79
C ILE A 48 19.83 10.28 10.66
N THR A 49 20.96 10.87 10.28
CA THR A 49 21.71 11.77 11.17
C THR A 49 21.47 13.26 10.88
N ASP A 50 20.96 13.59 9.70
CA ASP A 50 20.77 14.98 9.23
C ASP A 50 19.59 15.10 8.25
N GLY A 51 19.24 16.34 7.90
CA GLY A 51 18.22 16.65 6.91
C GLY A 51 16.81 16.81 7.50
N TYR A 52 16.67 16.90 8.82
CA TYR A 52 15.38 17.00 9.48
C TYR A 52 14.78 18.41 9.39
N ARG A 53 13.47 18.47 9.21
CA ARG A 53 12.68 19.70 9.38
C ARG A 53 12.07 19.71 10.77
N ALA A 54 12.10 20.84 11.47
CA ALA A 54 11.49 20.99 12.79
C ALA A 54 11.01 22.43 13.04
N HIS A 55 10.09 22.58 13.99
CA HIS A 55 9.58 23.88 14.47
C HIS A 55 8.92 24.76 13.40
N LEU A 56 8.35 24.15 12.35
CA LEU A 56 7.72 24.90 11.25
C LEU A 56 6.26 25.28 11.55
N THR A 57 5.81 26.42 11.03
CA THR A 57 4.38 26.76 10.95
C THR A 57 3.74 26.03 9.76
N SER A 58 2.41 25.87 9.72
CA SER A 58 1.72 25.18 8.62
C SER A 58 2.09 25.73 7.23
N LYS A 59 2.23 27.06 7.10
CA LYS A 59 2.65 27.69 5.83
C LYS A 59 4.08 27.30 5.43
N LEU A 60 4.98 27.18 6.41
CA LEU A 60 6.35 26.74 6.18
C LEU A 60 6.42 25.23 5.90
N CYS A 61 5.59 24.41 6.55
CA CYS A 61 5.44 22.99 6.21
C CYS A 61 5.08 22.84 4.73
N LEU A 62 4.06 23.55 4.23
CA LEU A 62 3.69 23.53 2.81
C LEU A 62 4.84 23.98 1.90
N LYS A 63 5.52 25.08 2.25
CA LYS A 63 6.67 25.58 1.46
C LYS A 63 7.84 24.59 1.46
N SER A 64 7.96 23.75 2.49
CA SER A 64 9.06 22.78 2.63
C SER A 64 8.99 21.61 1.65
N ILE A 65 7.90 21.45 0.91
CA ILE A 65 7.77 20.39 -0.12
C ILE A 65 8.87 20.49 -1.21
N PHE A 66 9.35 21.70 -1.47
CA PHE A 66 10.42 21.99 -2.43
C PHE A 66 11.81 22.11 -1.76
N VAL A 67 11.91 21.80 -0.47
CA VAL A 67 13.17 21.76 0.25
C VAL A 67 13.63 20.31 0.37
N LEU A 68 14.88 20.05 -0.04
CA LEU A 68 15.47 18.73 0.12
C LEU A 68 15.69 18.43 1.60
N SER A 69 15.04 17.38 2.09
CA SER A 69 15.01 16.92 3.48
C SER A 69 14.96 15.40 3.51
N ASN A 70 15.12 14.82 4.70
CA ASN A 70 15.00 13.37 4.90
C ASN A 70 13.60 12.82 4.54
N GLU A 71 12.60 13.70 4.50
CA GLU A 71 11.21 13.39 4.18
C GLU A 71 10.83 13.64 2.71
N THR A 72 11.73 14.21 1.90
CA THR A 72 11.40 14.61 0.52
C THR A 72 10.92 13.43 -0.31
N VAL A 73 11.64 12.30 -0.28
CA VAL A 73 11.23 11.11 -1.03
C VAL A 73 9.92 10.56 -0.49
N ASN A 74 9.73 10.46 0.83
CA ASN A 74 8.48 9.99 1.44
C ASN A 74 7.25 10.78 0.95
N ILE A 75 7.38 12.12 0.90
CA ILE A 75 6.33 13.02 0.41
C ILE A 75 6.09 12.80 -1.10
N TRP A 76 7.14 12.86 -1.91
CA TRP A 76 7.00 12.84 -3.36
C TRP A 76 6.58 11.46 -3.89
N THR A 77 7.00 10.36 -3.28
CA THR A 77 6.58 9.02 -3.70
C THR A 77 5.08 8.83 -3.57
N HIS A 78 4.49 9.27 -2.46
CA HIS A 78 3.05 9.16 -2.24
C HIS A 78 2.24 10.26 -2.94
N LEU A 79 2.82 11.45 -3.16
CA LEU A 79 2.17 12.48 -3.98
C LEU A 79 2.08 12.05 -5.46
N LEU A 80 3.16 11.49 -6.00
CA LEU A 80 3.15 10.88 -7.34
C LEU A 80 2.26 9.64 -7.39
N GLY A 81 2.23 8.84 -6.32
CA GLY A 81 1.28 7.74 -6.15
C GLY A 81 -0.18 8.20 -6.24
N PHE A 82 -0.55 9.27 -5.54
CA PHE A 82 -1.88 9.88 -5.64
C PHE A 82 -2.21 10.27 -7.09
N LEU A 83 -1.30 10.98 -7.76
CA LEU A 83 -1.49 11.38 -9.17
C LEU A 83 -1.65 10.16 -10.08
N LEU A 84 -0.87 9.10 -9.88
CA LEU A 84 -0.98 7.85 -10.62
C LEU A 84 -2.38 7.24 -10.45
N PHE A 85 -2.87 7.06 -9.22
CA PHE A 85 -4.18 6.45 -8.99
C PHE A 85 -5.34 7.34 -9.44
N PHE A 86 -5.18 8.65 -9.39
CA PHE A 86 -6.14 9.60 -9.96
C PHE A 86 -6.22 9.45 -11.49
N LEU A 87 -5.07 9.44 -12.17
CA LEU A 87 -5.02 9.28 -13.63
C LEU A 87 -5.52 7.90 -14.07
N LEU A 88 -5.20 6.84 -13.31
CA LEU A 88 -5.78 5.51 -13.53
C LEU A 88 -7.30 5.56 -13.39
N GLY A 89 -7.84 6.19 -12.34
CA GLY A 89 -9.29 6.35 -12.19
C GLY A 89 -9.95 7.07 -13.36
N VAL A 90 -9.35 8.16 -13.85
CA VAL A 90 -9.84 8.83 -15.06
C VAL A 90 -9.78 7.89 -16.28
N ASN A 91 -8.66 7.20 -16.48
CA ASN A 91 -8.47 6.27 -17.58
C ASN A 91 -9.46 5.09 -17.51
N ASP A 92 -9.71 4.54 -16.33
CA ASP A 92 -10.59 3.38 -16.17
C ASP A 92 -12.04 3.75 -16.44
N MET A 93 -12.49 4.90 -15.93
CA MET A 93 -13.85 5.40 -16.16
C MET A 93 -14.09 5.79 -17.62
N SER A 94 -13.08 6.34 -18.30
CA SER A 94 -13.23 6.85 -19.68
C SER A 94 -12.92 5.83 -20.76
N THR A 95 -12.05 4.85 -20.51
CA THR A 95 -11.55 3.92 -21.54
C THR A 95 -11.70 2.47 -21.15
N VAL A 96 -11.17 2.03 -19.99
CA VAL A 96 -11.05 0.61 -19.66
C VAL A 96 -12.41 -0.02 -19.39
N LEU A 97 -13.23 0.58 -18.53
CA LEU A 97 -14.54 0.03 -18.18
C LEU A 97 -15.51 0.04 -19.37
N PRO A 98 -15.62 1.13 -20.17
CA PRO A 98 -16.45 1.11 -21.38
C PRO A 98 -15.96 0.08 -22.41
N ALA A 99 -14.65 0.00 -22.68
CA ALA A 99 -14.10 -0.92 -23.67
C ALA A 99 -14.29 -2.40 -23.27
N SER A 100 -14.40 -2.67 -21.96
CA SER A 100 -14.60 -4.00 -21.41
C SER A 100 -16.07 -4.40 -21.27
N GLY A 101 -17.00 -3.54 -21.68
CA GLY A 101 -18.45 -3.76 -21.51
C GLY A 101 -18.87 -3.85 -20.05
N ALA A 102 -18.20 -3.14 -19.15
CA ALA A 102 -18.36 -3.30 -17.71
C ALA A 102 -19.75 -2.90 -17.20
N ASN A 103 -20.22 -3.62 -16.18
CA ASN A 103 -21.52 -3.37 -15.59
C ASN A 103 -21.44 -2.30 -14.47
N ARG A 104 -22.58 -1.81 -13.99
CA ARG A 104 -22.61 -0.75 -12.97
C ARG A 104 -21.86 -1.12 -11.68
N GLU A 105 -21.86 -2.41 -11.30
CA GLU A 105 -21.15 -2.87 -10.10
C GLU A 105 -19.63 -2.66 -10.25
N ASP A 106 -19.08 -2.88 -11.45
CA ASP A 106 -17.67 -2.64 -11.72
C ASP A 106 -17.27 -1.20 -11.54
N TYR A 107 -18.04 -0.26 -12.09
CA TYR A 107 -17.79 1.16 -11.88
C TYR A 107 -17.73 1.50 -10.40
N VAL A 108 -18.63 0.94 -9.59
CA VAL A 108 -18.66 1.18 -8.14
C VAL A 108 -17.43 0.58 -7.46
N ILE A 109 -17.09 -0.69 -7.75
CA ILE A 109 -15.97 -1.39 -7.10
C ILE A 109 -14.63 -0.74 -7.43
N TYR A 110 -14.40 -0.33 -8.69
CA TYR A 110 -13.19 0.40 -9.08
C TYR A 110 -13.09 1.77 -8.44
N CYS A 111 -14.18 2.54 -8.46
CA CYS A 111 -14.23 3.85 -7.82
C CYS A 111 -13.88 3.75 -6.32
N ILE A 112 -14.44 2.77 -5.62
CA ILE A 112 -14.15 2.56 -4.19
C ILE A 112 -12.68 2.17 -3.99
N GLY A 113 -12.16 1.18 -4.73
CA GLY A 113 -10.78 0.72 -4.58
C GLY A 113 -9.75 1.84 -4.83
N LEU A 114 -9.90 2.58 -5.93
CA LEU A 114 -9.02 3.68 -6.28
C LEU A 114 -9.17 4.88 -5.34
N PHE A 115 -10.37 5.17 -4.85
CA PHE A 115 -10.58 6.20 -3.84
C PHE A 115 -9.84 5.84 -2.55
N CYS A 116 -9.94 4.60 -2.10
CA CYS A 116 -9.21 4.11 -0.93
C CYS A 116 -7.69 4.27 -1.07
N PHE A 117 -7.12 3.92 -2.24
CA PHE A 117 -5.69 4.12 -2.51
C PHE A 117 -5.29 5.60 -2.49
N GLN A 118 -6.10 6.47 -3.09
CA GLN A 118 -5.86 7.92 -3.09
C GLN A 118 -5.88 8.51 -1.67
N VAL A 119 -6.86 8.12 -0.84
CA VAL A 119 -6.95 8.56 0.56
C VAL A 119 -5.72 8.10 1.34
N CYS A 120 -5.31 6.85 1.20
CA CYS A 120 -4.08 6.33 1.84
C CYS A 120 -2.85 7.17 1.47
N MET A 121 -2.68 7.50 0.19
CA MET A 121 -1.56 8.30 -0.29
C MET A 121 -1.58 9.73 0.27
N LEU A 122 -2.74 10.40 0.26
CA LEU A 122 -2.88 11.76 0.76
C LEU A 122 -2.71 11.88 2.27
N CYS A 123 -3.24 10.92 3.05
CA CYS A 123 -3.03 10.85 4.50
C CYS A 123 -1.53 10.79 4.83
N SER A 124 -0.80 9.97 4.10
CA SER A 124 0.63 9.80 4.27
C SER A 124 1.44 11.03 3.85
N VAL A 125 1.12 11.64 2.70
CA VAL A 125 1.68 12.94 2.30
C VAL A 125 1.45 13.99 3.38
N GLY A 126 0.24 14.04 3.95
CA GLY A 126 -0.11 14.93 5.05
C GLY A 126 0.78 14.75 6.26
N TYR A 127 0.97 13.51 6.72
CA TYR A 127 1.88 13.22 7.82
C TYR A 127 3.32 13.63 7.54
N HIS A 128 3.92 13.17 6.44
CA HIS A 128 5.30 13.51 6.14
C HIS A 128 5.51 15.01 5.88
N LEU A 129 4.48 15.74 5.43
CA LEU A 129 4.56 17.20 5.27
C LEU A 129 4.45 17.95 6.59
N PHE A 130 3.58 17.51 7.50
CA PHE A 130 3.27 18.21 8.75
C PHE A 130 3.90 17.61 10.02
N SER A 131 4.68 16.52 9.91
CA SER A 131 5.41 15.92 11.05
C SER A 131 6.34 16.95 11.71
N CYS A 132 6.98 17.80 10.91
CA CYS A 132 7.88 18.87 11.35
C CYS A 132 7.20 20.09 12.01
N HIS A 133 5.87 20.07 12.15
CA HIS A 133 5.12 21.22 12.65
C HIS A 133 5.47 21.54 14.11
N ARG A 134 5.51 22.84 14.47
CA ARG A 134 5.87 23.32 15.82
C ARG A 134 4.97 22.80 16.95
N SER A 135 3.76 22.35 16.61
CA SER A 135 2.80 21.78 17.55
C SER A 135 2.83 20.26 17.46
N GLU A 136 3.27 19.62 18.53
CA GLU A 136 3.28 18.16 18.69
C GLU A 136 1.87 17.56 18.49
N LYS A 137 0.82 18.24 18.97
CA LYS A 137 -0.57 17.83 18.76
C LYS A 137 -0.93 17.73 17.27
N THR A 138 -0.40 18.63 16.45
CA THR A 138 -0.62 18.59 14.99
C THR A 138 0.12 17.40 14.39
N CYS A 139 1.37 17.15 14.78
CA CYS A 139 2.13 15.98 14.35
C CYS A 139 1.40 14.68 14.68
N HIS A 140 0.93 14.50 15.93
CA HIS A 140 0.20 13.29 16.34
C HIS A 140 -1.13 13.10 15.61
N ARG A 141 -1.88 14.17 15.32
CA ARG A 141 -3.12 14.08 14.53
C ARG A 141 -2.85 13.60 13.10
N TRP A 142 -1.80 14.12 12.47
CA TRP A 142 -1.44 13.67 11.13
C TRP A 142 -0.90 12.24 11.13
N LEU A 143 -0.14 11.85 12.16
CA LEU A 143 0.28 10.46 12.35
C LEU A 143 -0.93 9.52 12.49
N ALA A 144 -1.96 9.95 13.22
CA ALA A 144 -3.21 9.19 13.34
C ALA A 144 -3.92 9.05 11.99
N LEU A 145 -3.97 10.12 11.19
CA LEU A 145 -4.55 10.09 9.85
C LEU A 145 -3.76 9.18 8.91
N ASP A 146 -2.44 9.11 9.01
CA ASP A 146 -1.61 8.20 8.21
C ASP A 146 -1.92 6.74 8.53
N TYR A 147 -1.99 6.38 9.83
CA TYR A 147 -2.42 5.04 10.23
C TYR A 147 -3.86 4.71 9.82
N ALA A 148 -4.78 5.69 9.88
CA ALA A 148 -6.12 5.52 9.34
C ALA A 148 -6.09 5.29 7.82
N GLY A 149 -5.22 6.01 7.11
CA GLY A 149 -4.98 5.85 5.67
C GLY A 149 -4.55 4.42 5.30
N ILE A 150 -3.65 3.81 6.08
CA ILE A 150 -3.25 2.39 5.89
C ILE A 150 -4.46 1.47 6.00
N SER A 151 -5.32 1.65 7.01
CA SER A 151 -6.57 0.86 7.16
C SER A 151 -7.49 1.01 5.94
N VAL A 152 -7.67 2.24 5.44
CA VAL A 152 -8.46 2.52 4.24
C VAL A 152 -7.83 1.88 3.00
N GLY A 153 -6.50 1.92 2.86
CA GLY A 153 -5.79 1.26 1.77
C GLY A 153 -5.98 -0.27 1.77
N ILE A 154 -5.92 -0.90 2.95
CA ILE A 154 -6.20 -2.35 3.12
C ILE A 154 -7.64 -2.67 2.68
N LEU A 155 -8.62 -1.85 3.10
CA LEU A 155 -10.00 -1.99 2.64
C LEU A 155 -10.12 -1.90 1.11
N GLY A 156 -9.40 -0.96 0.50
CA GLY A 156 -9.30 -0.80 -0.96
C GLY A 156 -8.72 -2.00 -1.69
N CYS A 157 -7.85 -2.79 -1.04
CA CYS A 157 -7.39 -4.06 -1.59
C CYS A 157 -8.46 -5.16 -1.48
N TYR A 158 -9.11 -5.28 -0.32
CA TYR A 158 -10.07 -6.35 -0.08
C TYR A 158 -11.34 -6.26 -0.90
N ILE A 159 -11.90 -5.06 -1.08
CA ILE A 159 -13.17 -4.87 -1.78
C ILE A 159 -13.14 -5.46 -3.21
N PRO A 160 -12.28 -5.00 -4.14
CA PRO A 160 -12.19 -5.60 -5.47
C PRO A 160 -11.68 -7.04 -5.42
N GLY A 161 -10.74 -7.36 -4.53
CA GLY A 161 -10.17 -8.70 -4.41
C GLY A 161 -11.22 -9.77 -4.10
N VAL A 162 -12.01 -9.56 -3.06
CA VAL A 162 -13.08 -10.48 -2.63
C VAL A 162 -14.24 -10.45 -3.61
N PHE A 163 -14.63 -9.27 -4.10
CA PHE A 163 -15.73 -9.12 -5.05
C PHE A 163 -15.50 -9.94 -6.32
N TYR A 164 -14.30 -9.83 -6.90
CA TYR A 164 -13.94 -10.53 -8.12
C TYR A 164 -13.53 -11.99 -7.88
N ALA A 165 -12.94 -12.35 -6.75
CA ALA A 165 -12.62 -13.75 -6.46
C ALA A 165 -13.91 -14.58 -6.31
N PHE A 166 -14.89 -14.07 -5.57
CA PHE A 166 -16.14 -14.79 -5.26
C PHE A 166 -17.32 -14.36 -6.13
N TYR A 167 -17.07 -13.92 -7.37
CA TYR A 167 -18.14 -13.41 -8.26
C TYR A 167 -19.24 -14.45 -8.55
N CYS A 168 -18.91 -15.75 -8.56
CA CYS A 168 -19.89 -16.83 -8.69
C CYS A 168 -20.49 -17.33 -7.36
N ASN A 169 -19.99 -16.88 -6.21
CA ASN A 169 -20.52 -17.31 -4.92
C ASN A 169 -20.84 -16.11 -4.04
N ILE A 170 -22.08 -15.62 -4.19
CA ILE A 170 -22.56 -14.41 -3.54
C ILE A 170 -22.52 -14.54 -2.01
N PHE A 171 -22.89 -15.70 -1.47
CA PHE A 171 -22.88 -15.95 -0.03
C PHE A 171 -21.49 -15.73 0.57
N TRP A 172 -20.46 -16.41 0.06
CA TRP A 172 -19.10 -16.27 0.57
C TRP A 172 -18.52 -14.88 0.33
N ARG A 173 -18.85 -14.26 -0.81
CA ARG A 173 -18.48 -12.87 -1.09
C ARG A 173 -18.97 -11.93 0.02
N GLN A 174 -20.25 -12.03 0.42
CA GLN A 174 -20.81 -11.17 1.47
C GLN A 174 -20.20 -11.46 2.85
N VAL A 175 -20.04 -12.74 3.21
CA VAL A 175 -19.41 -13.13 4.48
C VAL A 175 -18.02 -12.51 4.60
N TYR A 176 -17.19 -12.61 3.57
CA TYR A 176 -15.85 -12.05 3.59
C TYR A 176 -15.83 -10.52 3.65
N LEU A 177 -16.68 -9.83 2.89
CA LEU A 177 -16.76 -8.37 2.93
C LEU A 177 -17.24 -7.85 4.28
N VAL A 178 -18.21 -8.50 4.92
CA VAL A 178 -18.69 -8.14 6.27
C VAL A 178 -17.59 -8.34 7.32
N ILE A 179 -16.85 -9.45 7.25
CA ILE A 179 -15.73 -9.69 8.18
C ILE A 179 -14.64 -8.64 7.99
N VAL A 180 -14.26 -8.33 6.74
CA VAL A 180 -13.27 -7.27 6.46
C VAL A 180 -13.74 -5.93 7.03
N LEU A 181 -15.01 -5.56 6.82
CA LEU A 181 -15.56 -4.33 7.38
C LEU A 181 -15.46 -4.33 8.91
N ALA A 182 -15.82 -5.42 9.57
CA ALA A 182 -15.70 -5.55 11.03
C ALA A 182 -14.25 -5.41 11.51
N LEU A 183 -13.28 -6.02 10.81
CA LEU A 183 -11.85 -5.90 11.13
C LEU A 183 -11.35 -4.46 10.99
N ILE A 184 -11.76 -3.75 9.93
CA ILE A 184 -11.39 -2.35 9.71
C ILE A 184 -12.01 -1.43 10.78
N LEU A 185 -13.28 -1.67 11.14
CA LEU A 185 -13.93 -0.94 12.24
C LEU A 185 -13.23 -1.18 13.58
N ALA A 186 -12.81 -2.43 13.86
CA ALA A 186 -12.05 -2.75 15.06
C ALA A 186 -10.70 -2.02 15.11
N ILE A 187 -10.00 -1.87 13.96
CA ILE A 187 -8.78 -1.06 13.89
C ILE A 187 -9.09 0.40 14.19
N PHE A 188 -10.15 0.98 13.62
CA PHE A 188 -10.52 2.36 13.91
C PHE A 188 -10.90 2.55 15.38
N SER A 189 -11.59 1.59 16.00
CA SER A 189 -11.85 1.62 17.44
C SER A 189 -10.55 1.56 18.26
N ALA A 190 -9.59 0.71 17.87
CA ALA A 190 -8.29 0.64 18.53
C ALA A 190 -7.49 1.94 18.41
N GLN A 191 -7.61 2.66 17.29
CA GLN A 191 -6.96 3.95 17.07
C GLN A 191 -7.45 5.07 18.00
N ILE A 192 -8.66 4.96 18.55
CA ILE A 192 -9.18 5.91 19.54
C ILE A 192 -8.42 5.81 20.87
N HIS A 193 -7.77 4.67 21.14
CA HIS A 193 -7.07 4.45 22.40
C HIS A 193 -5.91 5.46 22.59
N PRO A 194 -5.82 6.15 23.75
CA PRO A 194 -4.83 7.22 23.97
C PRO A 194 -3.37 6.80 23.76
N HIS A 195 -3.05 5.53 24.03
CA HIS A 195 -1.70 4.99 23.88
C HIS A 195 -1.41 4.43 22.47
N TYR A 196 -2.39 4.35 21.57
CA TYR A 196 -2.20 3.69 20.26
C TYR A 196 -1.06 4.30 19.43
N HIS A 197 -0.87 5.62 19.56
CA HIS A 197 0.17 6.38 18.87
C HIS A 197 1.49 6.47 19.65
N SER A 198 1.59 5.85 20.83
CA SER A 198 2.83 5.84 21.60
C SER A 198 3.85 4.88 20.99
N LYS A 199 5.12 5.07 21.35
CA LYS A 199 6.21 4.15 20.98
C LYS A 199 6.05 2.77 21.61
N GLU A 200 5.47 2.69 22.81
CA GLU A 200 5.24 1.43 23.53
C GLU A 200 4.30 0.49 22.75
N TRP A 201 3.29 1.06 22.08
CA TRP A 201 2.31 0.31 21.30
C TRP A 201 2.76 0.02 19.86
N GLN A 202 3.98 0.40 19.47
CA GLN A 202 4.47 0.20 18.11
C GLN A 202 4.44 -1.27 17.68
N HIS A 203 4.88 -2.18 18.55
CA HIS A 203 4.85 -3.62 18.24
C HIS A 203 3.41 -4.13 18.10
N LEU A 204 2.52 -3.79 19.02
CA LEU A 204 1.13 -4.22 18.98
C LEU A 204 0.41 -3.68 17.73
N ARG A 205 0.59 -2.40 17.41
CA ARG A 205 0.04 -1.79 16.19
C ARG A 205 0.51 -2.50 14.92
N THR A 206 1.79 -2.85 14.88
CA THR A 206 2.37 -3.59 13.76
C THR A 206 1.73 -4.97 13.63
N VAL A 207 1.58 -5.70 14.74
CA VAL A 207 0.91 -7.01 14.75
C VAL A 207 -0.54 -6.91 14.27
N ILE A 208 -1.28 -5.88 14.71
CA ILE A 208 -2.67 -5.63 14.27
C ILE A 208 -2.74 -5.47 12.74
N PHE A 209 -1.93 -4.59 12.15
CA PHE A 209 -1.94 -4.37 10.71
C PHE A 209 -1.50 -5.61 9.92
N CYS A 210 -0.45 -6.31 10.37
CA CYS A 210 -0.01 -7.56 9.74
C CYS A 210 -1.09 -8.64 9.82
N SER A 211 -1.83 -8.72 10.92
CA SER A 211 -2.91 -9.71 11.09
C SER A 211 -4.08 -9.43 10.15
N VAL A 212 -4.50 -8.18 10.03
CA VAL A 212 -5.61 -7.79 9.13
C VAL A 212 -5.19 -7.88 7.65
N ALA A 213 -3.95 -7.59 7.29
CA ALA A 213 -3.45 -7.85 5.94
C ALA A 213 -3.30 -9.35 5.65
N GLY A 214 -2.85 -10.13 6.64
CA GLY A 214 -2.67 -11.58 6.56
C GLY A 214 -3.99 -12.35 6.50
N TYR A 215 -5.09 -11.78 7.01
CA TYR A 215 -6.42 -12.38 6.93
C TYR A 215 -6.79 -12.81 5.50
N GLY A 216 -6.33 -12.08 4.48
CA GLY A 216 -6.62 -12.35 3.07
C GLY A 216 -6.09 -13.68 2.54
N VAL A 217 -5.19 -14.35 3.29
CA VAL A 217 -4.80 -15.74 3.02
C VAL A 217 -6.00 -16.68 3.18
N ILE A 218 -6.89 -16.44 4.14
CA ILE A 218 -8.07 -17.28 4.39
C ILE A 218 -9.03 -17.30 3.18
N PRO A 219 -9.55 -16.15 2.68
CA PRO A 219 -10.39 -16.15 1.48
C PRO A 219 -9.63 -16.65 0.25
N ALA A 220 -8.32 -16.40 0.13
CA ALA A 220 -7.53 -16.95 -0.97
C ALA A 220 -7.49 -18.49 -0.95
N VAL A 221 -7.19 -19.09 0.20
CA VAL A 221 -7.17 -20.56 0.37
C VAL A 221 -8.56 -21.15 0.18
N HIS A 222 -9.59 -20.52 0.75
CA HIS A 222 -10.97 -20.98 0.56
C HIS A 222 -11.39 -20.92 -0.91
N TRP A 223 -11.04 -19.84 -1.60
CA TRP A 223 -11.30 -19.71 -3.02
C TRP A 223 -10.60 -20.80 -3.83
N VAL A 224 -9.34 -21.14 -3.52
CA VAL A 224 -8.63 -22.27 -4.14
C VAL A 224 -9.37 -23.59 -3.88
N TRP A 225 -9.89 -23.80 -2.67
CA TRP A 225 -10.63 -25.00 -2.31
C TRP A 225 -11.95 -25.15 -3.08
N LEU A 226 -12.74 -24.07 -3.17
CA LEU A 226 -13.99 -24.05 -3.95
C LEU A 226 -13.73 -24.29 -5.44
N ASN A 227 -12.61 -23.79 -5.94
CA ASN A 227 -12.10 -24.08 -7.27
C ASN A 227 -11.24 -25.35 -7.23
N GLY A 228 -11.75 -26.46 -6.69
CA GLY A 228 -11.24 -27.83 -6.87
C GLY A 228 -9.83 -28.13 -6.32
N GLY A 229 -9.30 -27.24 -5.48
CA GLY A 229 -8.16 -27.50 -4.60
C GLY A 229 -6.80 -27.62 -5.29
N PHE A 230 -5.75 -27.72 -4.46
CA PHE A 230 -4.35 -27.87 -4.90
C PHE A 230 -4.04 -29.23 -5.56
N SER A 231 -4.94 -30.21 -5.42
CA SER A 231 -4.74 -31.60 -5.87
C SER A 231 -5.47 -31.95 -7.16
N SER A 232 -6.21 -31.01 -7.75
CA SER A 232 -6.76 -31.22 -9.10
C SER A 232 -5.59 -31.47 -10.08
N ALA A 233 -5.80 -32.35 -11.08
CA ALA A 233 -4.79 -32.76 -12.09
C ALA A 233 -4.06 -31.57 -12.77
N VAL A 234 -4.62 -30.38 -12.59
CA VAL A 234 -4.26 -29.05 -13.04
C VAL A 234 -3.01 -28.44 -12.38
N VAL A 235 -2.74 -28.69 -11.09
CA VAL A 235 -1.52 -28.18 -10.41
C VAL A 235 -0.30 -29.04 -10.76
N GLN A 236 -0.53 -30.34 -10.95
CA GLN A 236 0.47 -31.31 -11.40
C GLN A 236 1.02 -30.96 -12.80
N VAL A 237 0.24 -30.37 -13.71
CA VAL A 237 0.73 -29.97 -15.05
C VAL A 237 1.81 -28.89 -14.99
N LYS A 238 1.85 -28.03 -13.96
CA LYS A 238 2.95 -27.05 -13.79
C LYS A 238 4.14 -27.60 -13.01
N LEU A 239 3.95 -28.54 -12.08
CA LEU A 239 5.08 -29.33 -11.57
C LEU A 239 5.74 -30.10 -12.72
N GLN A 240 4.95 -30.71 -13.61
CA GLN A 240 5.45 -31.37 -14.80
C GLN A 240 6.10 -30.39 -15.79
N LYS A 241 5.58 -29.17 -16.03
CA LYS A 241 6.20 -28.20 -16.95
C LYS A 241 7.48 -27.56 -16.39
N CYS A 242 7.56 -27.29 -15.08
CA CYS A 242 8.82 -26.91 -14.44
C CYS A 242 9.82 -28.07 -14.47
N TYR A 243 9.37 -29.30 -14.22
CA TYR A 243 10.20 -30.51 -14.37
C TYR A 243 10.63 -30.72 -15.82
N THR A 244 9.76 -30.45 -16.81
CA THR A 244 10.01 -30.59 -18.25
C THR A 244 10.93 -29.49 -18.79
N ILE A 245 10.97 -28.30 -18.20
CA ILE A 245 11.99 -27.29 -18.54
C ILE A 245 13.38 -27.73 -18.02
N ILE A 246 13.42 -28.43 -16.88
CA ILE A 246 14.64 -29.04 -16.33
C ILE A 246 15.03 -30.34 -17.07
N THR A 247 14.08 -31.11 -17.60
CA THR A 247 14.31 -32.39 -18.31
C THR A 247 14.23 -32.30 -19.84
N LYS A 248 14.00 -31.12 -20.42
CA LYS A 248 14.10 -30.86 -21.88
C LYS A 248 15.55 -30.90 -22.42
N MET A 249 16.39 -31.75 -21.83
CA MET A 249 17.60 -32.29 -22.44
C MET A 249 17.48 -33.78 -22.83
N LYS A 250 16.33 -34.47 -22.63
CA LYS A 250 16.21 -35.87 -23.07
C LYS A 250 14.86 -36.17 -23.74
N CYS A 251 14.91 -36.13 -25.08
CA CYS A 251 14.33 -37.09 -26.02
C CYS A 251 13.13 -37.95 -25.57
N ILE A 252 12.05 -37.88 -26.37
CA ILE A 252 11.17 -39.01 -26.75
C ILE A 252 10.27 -39.60 -25.64
N GLN A 253 8.95 -39.44 -25.81
CA GLN A 253 7.93 -40.43 -25.45
C GLN A 253 6.61 -40.00 -26.15
N ARG A 254 6.38 -40.22 -27.45
CA ARG A 254 5.89 -41.45 -28.13
C ARG A 254 5.08 -42.37 -27.20
N PHE A 255 3.81 -42.58 -27.56
CA PHE A 255 2.72 -43.31 -26.88
C PHE A 255 1.91 -42.50 -25.86
N ILE A 256 0.71 -42.06 -26.27
CA ILE A 256 -0.59 -42.55 -25.76
C ILE A 256 -1.66 -42.10 -26.77
N ASN A 257 -2.08 -43.05 -27.59
CA ASN A 257 -3.36 -43.06 -28.28
C ASN A 257 -4.33 -43.77 -27.32
N THR A 258 -5.26 -43.03 -26.72
CA THR A 258 -6.52 -43.59 -26.21
C THR A 258 -7.58 -42.51 -26.35
N ASN A 259 -8.54 -42.76 -27.26
CA ASN A 259 -9.76 -42.00 -27.41
C ASN A 259 -10.55 -42.04 -26.10
N ILE A 260 -10.48 -40.94 -25.32
CA ILE A 260 -11.43 -40.63 -24.27
C ILE A 260 -12.17 -39.38 -24.76
N THR A 261 -13.35 -39.58 -25.37
CA THR A 261 -14.28 -38.48 -25.65
C THR A 261 -14.89 -38.03 -24.33
N MET A 262 -14.33 -36.97 -23.75
CA MET A 262 -14.92 -36.25 -22.63
C MET A 262 -16.08 -35.36 -23.15
N PRO A 263 -17.24 -35.30 -22.47
CA PRO A 263 -18.33 -34.42 -22.88
C PRO A 263 -17.88 -32.94 -22.84
N GLU A 264 -18.23 -32.14 -23.85
CA GLU A 264 -17.80 -30.72 -24.02
C GLU A 264 -18.03 -29.86 -22.76
N ASN A 265 -19.09 -30.14 -22.02
CA ASN A 265 -19.44 -29.46 -20.77
C ASN A 265 -18.41 -29.67 -19.64
N VAL A 266 -17.68 -30.79 -19.65
CA VAL A 266 -16.61 -31.13 -18.68
C VAL A 266 -15.27 -30.57 -19.14
N LEU A 267 -15.02 -30.49 -20.46
CA LEU A 267 -13.83 -29.86 -21.03
C LEU A 267 -13.83 -28.33 -20.78
N HIS A 268 -14.96 -27.66 -21.03
CA HIS A 268 -15.10 -26.22 -20.83
C HIS A 268 -15.00 -25.83 -19.34
N ARG A 269 -15.54 -26.66 -18.44
CA ARG A 269 -15.46 -26.45 -16.97
C ARG A 269 -14.04 -26.63 -16.44
N SER A 270 -13.23 -27.49 -17.07
CA SER A 270 -11.85 -27.76 -16.64
C SER A 270 -10.83 -26.75 -17.19
N GLU A 271 -11.04 -26.16 -18.37
CA GLU A 271 -10.16 -25.12 -18.93
C GLU A 271 -10.30 -23.73 -18.28
N VAL A 272 -11.54 -23.30 -18.02
CA VAL A 272 -11.84 -22.01 -17.34
C VAL A 272 -11.27 -22.02 -15.92
N PHE A 273 -11.49 -23.14 -15.22
CA PHE A 273 -10.93 -23.45 -13.93
C PHE A 273 -9.39 -23.44 -13.92
N LEU A 274 -8.76 -24.04 -14.94
CA LEU A 274 -7.31 -24.04 -15.14
C LEU A 274 -6.75 -22.62 -15.18
N THR A 275 -7.41 -21.75 -15.94
CA THR A 275 -6.95 -20.42 -16.28
C THR A 275 -7.02 -19.49 -15.06
N VAL A 276 -8.09 -19.60 -14.29
CA VAL A 276 -8.34 -18.78 -13.09
C VAL A 276 -7.33 -19.06 -11.98
N LEU A 277 -7.13 -20.32 -11.60
CA LEU A 277 -6.15 -20.71 -10.58
C LEU A 277 -4.71 -20.41 -11.02
N GLN A 278 -4.38 -20.64 -12.29
CA GLN A 278 -3.02 -20.44 -12.80
C GLN A 278 -2.61 -18.98 -12.99
N LEU A 279 -3.57 -18.04 -12.96
CA LEU A 279 -3.31 -16.62 -13.25
C LEU A 279 -3.65 -15.71 -12.07
N PHE A 280 -4.70 -16.00 -11.30
CA PHE A 280 -5.05 -15.20 -10.13
C PHE A 280 -4.12 -15.47 -8.95
N LEU A 281 -3.88 -16.75 -8.62
CA LEU A 281 -3.06 -17.11 -7.46
C LEU A 281 -1.62 -16.55 -7.54
N PRO A 282 -0.90 -16.61 -8.69
CA PRO A 282 0.41 -15.97 -8.79
C PRO A 282 0.37 -14.46 -8.57
N ARG A 283 -0.69 -13.78 -9.02
CA ARG A 283 -0.85 -12.33 -8.81
C ARG A 283 -1.06 -11.99 -7.33
N VAL A 284 -1.84 -12.79 -6.61
CA VAL A 284 -2.00 -12.68 -5.15
C VAL A 284 -0.67 -12.94 -4.43
N ILE A 285 0.06 -13.99 -4.82
CA ILE A 285 1.38 -14.29 -4.26
C ILE A 285 2.35 -13.12 -4.47
N VAL A 286 2.43 -12.57 -5.69
CA VAL A 286 3.29 -11.42 -5.98
C VAL A 286 2.92 -10.20 -5.12
N MET A 287 1.63 -9.93 -4.91
CA MET A 287 1.20 -8.88 -3.99
C MET A 287 1.74 -9.10 -2.57
N TYR A 288 1.60 -10.31 -2.02
CA TYR A 288 2.10 -10.65 -0.68
C TYR A 288 3.64 -10.62 -0.60
N LEU A 289 4.35 -10.97 -1.68
CA LEU A 289 5.81 -10.84 -1.75
C LEU A 289 6.25 -9.38 -1.71
N ILE A 290 5.58 -8.50 -2.46
CA ILE A 290 5.86 -7.05 -2.43
C ILE A 290 5.56 -6.49 -1.03
N ALA A 291 4.41 -6.85 -0.44
CA ALA A 291 4.03 -6.44 0.90
C ALA A 291 5.05 -6.91 1.96
N GLY A 292 5.47 -8.18 1.88
CA GLY A 292 6.47 -8.76 2.77
C GLY A 292 7.85 -8.11 2.62
N ALA A 293 8.27 -7.84 1.38
CA ALA A 293 9.52 -7.11 1.11
C ALA A 293 9.48 -5.68 1.66
N ALA A 294 8.39 -4.95 1.43
CA ALA A 294 8.19 -3.61 1.98
C ALA A 294 8.33 -3.66 3.50
N PHE A 295 7.58 -4.56 4.14
CA PHE A 295 7.58 -4.70 5.58
C PHE A 295 8.96 -5.05 6.14
N LEU A 296 9.71 -5.92 5.45
CA LEU A 296 11.08 -6.27 5.82
C LEU A 296 12.01 -5.05 5.83
N PHE A 297 11.95 -4.19 4.81
CA PHE A 297 12.71 -2.93 4.81
C PHE A 297 12.28 -2.01 5.96
N TYR A 298 10.97 -1.86 6.17
CA TYR A 298 10.43 -0.99 7.22
C TYR A 298 10.89 -1.41 8.63
N ILE A 299 10.88 -2.71 8.95
CA ILE A 299 11.29 -3.19 10.29
C ILE A 299 12.81 -3.24 10.46
N SER A 300 13.55 -3.63 9.42
CA SER A 300 14.99 -3.87 9.52
C SER A 300 15.81 -2.59 9.56
N LYS A 301 15.26 -1.48 9.00
CA LYS A 301 15.95 -0.20 8.78
C LYS A 301 17.20 -0.34 7.90
N ILE A 302 17.23 -1.37 7.05
CA ILE A 302 18.27 -1.55 6.03
C ILE A 302 17.82 -0.78 4.78
N PRO A 303 18.70 0.00 4.11
CA PRO A 303 20.15 0.01 4.24
C PRO A 303 20.74 1.06 5.18
N GLU A 304 19.97 2.01 5.71
CA GLU A 304 20.50 3.11 6.55
C GLU A 304 21.16 2.61 7.84
N ARG A 305 20.72 1.47 8.38
CA ARG A 305 21.36 0.78 9.50
C ARG A 305 22.79 0.32 9.20
N CYS A 306 23.07 -0.06 7.94
CA CYS A 306 24.39 -0.49 7.50
C CYS A 306 25.28 0.69 7.11
N PHE A 307 24.68 1.81 6.69
CA PHE A 307 25.38 3.03 6.27
C PHE A 307 24.82 4.28 6.96
N PRO A 308 25.00 4.42 8.30
CA PRO A 308 24.43 5.53 9.04
C PRO A 308 24.91 6.89 8.51
N GLY A 309 23.99 7.84 8.34
CA GLY A 309 24.27 9.18 7.84
C GLY A 309 24.51 9.31 6.33
N GLN A 310 24.71 8.21 5.60
CA GLN A 310 24.92 8.27 4.14
C GLN A 310 23.59 8.32 3.37
N LEU A 311 22.53 7.76 3.95
CA LEU A 311 21.21 7.62 3.33
C LEU A 311 20.19 8.59 3.92
N ASN A 312 20.63 9.78 4.33
CA ASN A 312 19.78 10.78 4.98
C ASN A 312 18.65 11.29 4.06
N TYR A 313 18.93 11.44 2.77
CA TYR A 313 18.00 12.05 1.80
C TYR A 313 17.40 11.06 0.81
N LEU A 314 18.12 9.99 0.47
CA LEU A 314 17.73 9.03 -0.56
C LEU A 314 18.14 7.60 -0.15
N GLY A 315 17.26 6.63 -0.40
CA GLY A 315 17.54 5.20 -0.24
C GLY A 315 17.29 4.64 1.16
N ALA A 316 16.75 5.43 2.09
CA ALA A 316 16.36 4.95 3.42
C ALA A 316 15.21 3.94 3.33
N SER A 317 15.14 3.01 4.27
CA SER A 317 14.18 1.90 4.24
C SER A 317 12.72 2.36 4.25
N HIS A 318 12.43 3.47 4.95
CA HIS A 318 11.09 4.07 4.95
C HIS A 318 10.70 4.58 3.56
N GLN A 319 11.65 5.18 2.83
CA GLN A 319 11.43 5.62 1.45
C GLN A 319 11.17 4.43 0.52
N VAL A 320 11.92 3.34 0.69
CA VAL A 320 11.71 2.09 -0.05
C VAL A 320 10.33 1.49 0.26
N TRP A 321 9.90 1.54 1.52
CA TRP A 321 8.55 1.14 1.92
C TRP A 321 7.48 1.92 1.14
N HIS A 322 7.56 3.24 1.06
CA HIS A 322 6.61 4.06 0.30
C HIS A 322 6.56 3.66 -1.19
N VAL A 323 7.72 3.48 -1.82
CA VAL A 323 7.80 3.05 -3.24
C VAL A 323 7.13 1.69 -3.45
N LEU A 324 7.41 0.72 -2.57
CA LEU A 324 6.85 -0.62 -2.67
C LEU A 324 5.34 -0.66 -2.40
N VAL A 325 4.82 0.19 -1.50
CA VAL A 325 3.37 0.31 -1.28
C VAL A 325 2.65 0.85 -2.53
N VAL A 326 3.20 1.87 -3.20
CA VAL A 326 2.65 2.37 -4.47
C VAL A 326 2.68 1.27 -5.54
N PHE A 327 3.80 0.55 -5.67
CA PHE A 327 3.93 -0.54 -6.62
C PHE A 327 2.95 -1.69 -6.32
N MET A 328 2.74 -2.02 -5.05
CA MET A 328 1.78 -3.03 -4.60
C MET A 328 0.35 -2.65 -4.98
N PHE A 329 -0.08 -1.41 -4.71
CA PHE A 329 -1.41 -0.94 -5.09
C PHE A 329 -1.60 -0.89 -6.61
N TYR A 330 -0.57 -0.47 -7.35
CA TYR A 330 -0.59 -0.54 -8.81
C TYR A 330 -0.73 -1.98 -9.31
N TRP A 331 0.06 -2.91 -8.79
CA TRP A 331 -0.04 -4.33 -9.13
C TRP A 331 -1.42 -4.92 -8.83
N TRP A 332 -1.99 -4.55 -7.68
CA TRP A 332 -3.32 -5.00 -7.28
C TRP A 332 -4.42 -4.43 -8.17
N HIS A 333 -4.30 -3.15 -8.55
CA HIS A 333 -5.16 -2.52 -9.55
C HIS A 333 -5.12 -3.27 -10.89
N GLN A 334 -3.92 -3.52 -11.43
CA GLN A 334 -3.76 -4.27 -12.69
C GLN A 334 -4.34 -5.69 -12.58
N THR A 335 -4.24 -6.30 -11.39
CA THR A 335 -4.84 -7.60 -11.10
C THR A 335 -6.36 -7.54 -11.13
N ALA A 336 -6.98 -6.51 -10.56
CA ALA A 336 -8.43 -6.29 -10.65
C ALA A 336 -8.89 -6.15 -12.12
N VAL A 337 -8.19 -5.35 -12.94
CA VAL A 337 -8.53 -5.14 -14.38
C VAL A 337 -8.53 -6.45 -15.13
N TYR A 338 -7.49 -7.24 -14.89
CA TYR A 338 -7.35 -8.55 -15.50
C TYR A 338 -8.52 -9.49 -15.14
N ILE A 339 -8.91 -9.57 -13.87
CA ILE A 339 -9.95 -10.49 -13.41
C ILE A 339 -11.34 -10.02 -13.84
N MET A 340 -11.58 -8.71 -13.84
CA MET A 340 -12.83 -8.13 -14.34
C MET A 340 -13.07 -8.54 -15.79
N ASN A 341 -12.06 -8.40 -16.65
CA ASN A 341 -12.13 -8.83 -18.05
C ASN A 341 -12.33 -10.34 -18.17
N PHE A 342 -11.64 -11.11 -17.33
CA PHE A 342 -11.84 -12.56 -17.29
C PHE A 342 -13.29 -12.94 -16.97
N ARG A 343 -13.90 -12.32 -15.94
CA ARG A 343 -15.29 -12.55 -15.53
C ARG A 343 -16.29 -12.28 -16.65
N HIS A 344 -16.12 -11.21 -17.43
CA HIS A 344 -17.03 -10.90 -18.53
C HIS A 344 -16.96 -11.92 -19.66
N ASN A 345 -15.79 -12.50 -19.89
CA ASN A 345 -15.61 -13.54 -20.89
C ASN A 345 -16.06 -14.94 -20.40
N GLN A 346 -16.24 -15.11 -19.09
CA GLN A 346 -16.53 -16.41 -18.46
C GLN A 346 -17.64 -16.26 -17.42
N PRO A 347 -18.93 -16.27 -17.84
CA PRO A 347 -20.06 -16.16 -16.93
C PRO A 347 -20.18 -17.39 -16.03
N CYS A 348 -20.80 -17.21 -14.86
CA CYS A 348 -20.94 -18.27 -13.87
C CYS A 348 -21.82 -19.42 -14.37
N PRO A 349 -21.48 -20.69 -14.05
CA PRO A 349 -22.32 -21.83 -14.39
C PRO A 349 -23.71 -21.73 -13.72
N PRO A 350 -24.79 -22.23 -14.36
CA PRO A 350 -26.16 -22.14 -13.85
C PRO A 350 -26.40 -22.76 -12.46
N LEU A 351 -25.51 -23.65 -12.01
CA LEU A 351 -25.60 -24.26 -10.68
C LEU A 351 -25.37 -23.27 -9.53
N TYR A 352 -24.82 -22.08 -9.81
CA TYR A 352 -24.59 -21.03 -8.81
C TYR A 352 -25.68 -19.96 -8.77
N THR A 353 -26.65 -19.99 -9.70
CA THR A 353 -27.74 -19.00 -9.77
C THR A 353 -29.03 -19.46 -9.08
N ASN A 354 -29.12 -20.73 -8.64
CA ASN A 354 -30.34 -21.35 -8.10
C ASN A 354 -30.36 -21.52 -6.57
N SER A 355 -29.75 -20.59 -5.83
CA SER A 355 -29.98 -20.47 -4.39
C SER A 355 -30.45 -19.05 -4.10
N GLY A 356 -31.67 -18.76 -4.56
CA GLY A 356 -32.45 -17.59 -4.16
C GLY A 356 -33.17 -17.85 -2.85
#